data_AF-A0A836GFC6-F1
#
_entry.id   AF-A0A836GFC6-F1
#
_cell.length_a   1.000
_cell.length_b   1.000
_cell.length_c   1.000
_cell.angle_alpha   90.00
_cell.angle_beta   90.00
_cell.angle_gamma   90.00
#
_symmetry.space_group_name_H-M   'P 1'
#
loop_
_entity.id
_entity.type
_entity.pdbx_description
1 polymer ?
#
loop_
_entity_poly.entity_id
_entity_poly.type
_entity_poly.pdbx_seq_one_letter_code
_entity_poly.pdbx_strand_id
1 'polypeptide(L)'
;MKASFLWRFQAASHPLLLERIFVINLDRRPDRWAAIKAVCARAGLPADRTERVPAVEGALIDLNAAHRCGLVSALGLLRLKEPPEHRIWGMDLNKAALGCALSHIRLWARIAALGRVSNVSAQALAEALPKPCFLVLEDDSILVDDNDGDTASEPLSPPFLDQLQRRMCGVPADWELVYVSGLDTARQCPYMQVAEGVAHVPQYHRTTNAYLVTPQGARRLLATCVPLTFQLDTAMTMNVGYPSDLADAARATTLPRVLDPICYTLQPPLMRQSVLLGTDIQK
;
A
#
# COMPACT_ATOMS: atom_id res chain seq x y z
N MET A 1 -37.66 33.78 -17.31
CA MET A 1 -36.77 33.34 -16.22
C MET A 1 -36.19 31.98 -16.59
N LYS A 2 -34.95 31.91 -17.07
CA LYS A 2 -34.23 30.65 -17.29
C LYS A 2 -33.07 30.63 -16.29
N ALA A 3 -33.19 29.82 -15.25
CA ALA A 3 -32.13 29.63 -14.28
C ALA A 3 -31.01 28.82 -14.95
N SER A 4 -29.86 29.47 -15.14
CA SER A 4 -28.62 28.83 -15.59
C SER A 4 -28.01 28.09 -14.40
N PHE A 5 -28.01 26.76 -14.48
CA PHE A 5 -27.33 25.90 -13.52
C PHE A 5 -25.83 25.94 -13.81
N LEU A 6 -25.11 26.81 -13.10
CA LEU A 6 -23.65 26.82 -13.08
C LEU A 6 -23.16 25.77 -12.08
N TRP A 7 -22.95 24.54 -12.55
CA TRP A 7 -22.12 23.58 -11.85
C TRP A 7 -20.64 23.99 -12.01
N ARG A 8 -20.13 24.78 -11.06
CA ARG A 8 -18.68 24.96 -10.88
C ARG A 8 -18.14 23.82 -10.02
N PHE A 9 -17.76 22.71 -10.63
CA PHE A 9 -16.74 21.85 -10.04
C PHE A 9 -15.38 22.38 -10.48
N GLN A 10 -14.82 23.29 -9.68
CA GLN A 10 -13.43 23.68 -9.80
C GLN A 10 -12.69 23.04 -8.63
N ALA A 11 -12.50 21.71 -8.71
CA ALA A 11 -11.56 21.04 -7.83
C ALA A 11 -10.16 21.51 -8.23
N ALA A 12 -9.51 22.28 -7.36
CA ALA A 12 -8.11 22.63 -7.52
C ALA A 12 -7.28 21.34 -7.44
N SER A 13 -6.94 20.78 -8.60
CA SER A 13 -6.10 19.60 -8.73
C SER A 13 -4.68 19.94 -8.29
N HIS A 14 -4.32 19.55 -7.06
CA HIS A 14 -2.95 19.65 -6.60
C HIS A 14 -2.17 18.46 -7.18
N PRO A 15 -1.07 18.68 -7.91
CA PRO A 15 -0.31 17.58 -8.49
C PRO A 15 0.30 16.69 -7.41
N LEU A 16 0.30 15.38 -7.64
CA LEU A 16 0.96 14.41 -6.76
C LEU A 16 2.46 14.73 -6.66
N LEU A 17 2.96 15.02 -5.45
CA LEU A 17 4.39 15.27 -5.22
C LEU A 17 5.11 13.94 -4.96
N LEU A 18 5.35 13.19 -6.05
CA LEU A 18 6.07 11.92 -6.00
C LEU A 18 7.58 12.14 -5.93
N GLU A 19 8.17 11.94 -4.74
CA GLU A 19 9.59 12.17 -4.46
C GLU A 19 10.47 11.07 -5.04
N ARG A 20 10.17 9.80 -4.72
CA ARG A 20 10.90 8.63 -5.20
C ARG A 20 9.98 7.42 -5.37
N ILE A 21 10.47 6.49 -6.16
CA ILE A 21 9.86 5.18 -6.39
C ILE A 21 10.84 4.13 -5.86
N PHE A 22 10.39 3.29 -4.93
CA PHE A 22 11.19 2.22 -4.37
C PHE A 22 10.66 0.89 -4.86
N VAL A 23 11.56 0.03 -5.35
CA VAL A 23 11.22 -1.32 -5.79
C VAL A 23 11.93 -2.33 -4.91
N ILE A 24 11.19 -3.03 -4.07
CA ILE A 24 11.69 -4.09 -3.20
C ILE A 24 11.94 -5.34 -4.04
N ASN A 25 13.17 -5.84 -4.02
CA ASN A 25 13.56 -7.02 -4.79
C ASN A 25 14.69 -7.79 -4.08
N LEU A 26 14.62 -9.12 -4.10
CA LEU A 26 15.70 -9.98 -3.60
C LEU A 26 16.93 -9.93 -4.52
N ASP A 27 18.14 -9.96 -3.93
CA ASP A 27 19.40 -9.97 -4.71
C ASP A 27 19.54 -11.19 -5.62
N ARG A 28 19.02 -12.34 -5.16
CA ARG A 28 18.99 -13.59 -5.93
C ARG A 28 17.94 -13.63 -7.06
N ARG A 29 17.12 -12.58 -7.24
CA ARG A 29 16.06 -12.49 -8.27
C ARG A 29 16.33 -11.41 -9.33
N PRO A 30 17.41 -11.53 -10.13
CA PRO A 30 17.68 -10.61 -11.23
C PRO A 30 16.63 -10.72 -12.35
N ASP A 31 15.98 -11.88 -12.49
CA ASP A 31 14.86 -12.12 -13.41
C ASP A 31 13.67 -11.21 -13.11
N ARG A 32 13.23 -11.16 -11.84
CA ARG A 32 12.14 -10.30 -11.41
C ARG A 32 12.53 -8.82 -11.48
N TRP A 33 13.78 -8.50 -11.19
CA TRP A 33 14.29 -7.13 -11.41
C TRP A 33 14.14 -6.66 -12.85
N ALA A 34 14.48 -7.52 -13.82
CA ALA A 34 14.33 -7.19 -15.22
C ALA A 34 12.84 -6.98 -15.59
N ALA A 35 11.96 -7.85 -15.08
CA ALA A 35 10.52 -7.77 -15.32
C ALA A 35 9.91 -6.46 -14.76
N ILE A 36 10.15 -6.15 -13.48
CA ILE A 36 9.57 -4.94 -12.85
C ILE A 36 10.13 -3.64 -13.46
N LYS A 37 11.38 -3.63 -13.93
CA LYS A 37 11.90 -2.48 -14.70
C LYS A 37 11.11 -2.25 -15.99
N ALA A 38 10.74 -3.31 -16.71
CA ALA A 38 9.92 -3.20 -17.91
C ALA A 38 8.51 -2.70 -17.58
N VAL A 39 7.92 -3.16 -16.47
CA VAL A 39 6.64 -2.63 -15.96
C VAL A 39 6.75 -1.14 -15.63
N CYS A 40 7.80 -0.72 -14.92
CA CYS A 40 8.04 0.69 -14.60
C CYS A 40 8.15 1.56 -15.86
N ALA A 41 8.88 1.09 -16.88
CA ALA A 41 8.99 1.79 -18.15
C ALA A 41 7.64 1.95 -18.87
N ARG A 42 6.83 0.87 -18.96
CA ARG A 42 5.47 0.94 -19.53
C ARG A 42 4.54 1.84 -18.73
N ALA A 43 4.69 1.86 -17.42
CA ALA A 43 3.93 2.72 -16.52
C ALA A 43 4.32 4.21 -16.63
N GLY A 44 5.38 4.54 -17.40
CA GLY A 44 5.91 5.91 -17.51
C GLY A 44 6.67 6.37 -16.26
N LEU A 45 7.08 5.44 -15.38
CA LEU A 45 7.77 5.77 -14.15
C LEU A 45 9.21 6.25 -14.43
N PRO A 46 9.62 7.43 -13.91
CA PRO A 46 10.94 7.99 -14.18
C PRO A 46 12.07 7.12 -13.61
N ALA A 47 12.99 6.70 -14.48
CA ALA A 47 14.11 5.83 -14.11
C ALA A 47 15.07 6.49 -13.12
N ASP A 48 15.27 7.80 -13.22
CA ASP A 48 16.12 8.61 -12.33
C ASP A 48 15.56 8.73 -10.90
N ARG A 49 14.25 8.49 -10.72
CA ARG A 49 13.59 8.45 -9.40
C ARG A 49 13.28 7.04 -8.92
N THR A 50 13.55 6.02 -9.74
CA THR A 50 13.28 4.62 -9.42
C THR A 50 14.51 3.97 -8.84
N GLU A 51 14.39 3.50 -7.60
CA GLU A 51 15.48 2.92 -6.84
C GLU A 51 15.16 1.48 -6.43
N ARG A 52 16.08 0.56 -6.71
CA ARG A 52 16.02 -0.81 -6.20
C ARG A 52 16.38 -0.83 -4.71
N VAL A 53 15.53 -1.46 -3.91
CA VAL A 53 15.76 -1.70 -2.48
C VAL A 53 15.99 -3.21 -2.28
N PRO A 54 17.16 -3.64 -1.77
CA PRO A 54 17.41 -5.04 -1.47
C PRO A 54 16.42 -5.56 -0.42
N ALA A 55 15.65 -6.59 -0.79
CA ALA A 55 14.74 -7.28 0.10
C ALA A 55 15.51 -8.18 1.09
N VAL A 56 14.89 -8.42 2.25
CA VAL A 56 15.39 -9.31 3.28
C VAL A 56 15.04 -10.75 2.93
N GLU A 57 16.04 -11.61 2.86
CA GLU A 57 15.81 -13.04 2.63
C GLU A 57 15.34 -13.73 3.90
N GLY A 58 14.05 -14.05 3.94
CA GLY A 58 13.39 -14.67 5.09
C GLY A 58 14.05 -15.94 5.61
N ALA A 59 14.65 -16.73 4.70
CA ALA A 59 15.34 -17.98 5.04
C ALA A 59 16.58 -17.77 5.93
N LEU A 60 17.21 -16.60 5.87
CA LEU A 60 18.45 -16.27 6.57
C LEU A 60 18.23 -15.61 7.94
N ILE A 61 16.98 -15.38 8.35
CA ILE A 61 16.66 -14.68 9.59
C ILE A 61 16.79 -15.61 10.81
N ASP A 62 17.57 -15.19 11.81
CA ASP A 62 17.50 -15.76 13.17
C ASP A 62 16.24 -15.25 13.88
N LEU A 63 15.25 -16.14 14.02
CA LEU A 63 13.96 -15.83 14.64
C LEU A 63 14.08 -15.41 16.10
N ASN A 64 15.02 -15.99 16.85
CA ASN A 64 15.20 -15.62 18.26
C ASN A 64 15.87 -14.25 18.38
N ALA A 65 16.81 -13.92 17.49
CA ALA A 65 17.37 -12.58 17.42
C ALA A 65 16.30 -11.54 17.03
N ALA A 66 15.48 -11.83 16.01
CA ALA A 66 14.38 -10.95 15.59
C ALA A 66 13.39 -10.67 16.74
N HIS A 67 13.07 -11.68 17.54
CA HIS A 67 12.25 -11.53 18.74
C HIS A 67 12.93 -10.69 19.83
N ARG A 68 14.20 -11.00 20.17
CA ARG A 68 14.96 -10.25 21.19
C ARG A 68 15.13 -8.77 20.84
N CYS A 69 15.22 -8.45 19.54
CA CYS A 69 15.29 -7.08 19.05
C CYS A 69 13.92 -6.38 18.97
N GLY A 70 12.82 -7.03 19.36
CA GLY A 70 11.47 -6.46 19.35
C GLY A 70 10.84 -6.34 17.95
N LEU A 71 11.41 -6.98 16.92
CA LEU A 71 10.82 -6.99 15.58
C LEU A 71 9.67 -7.99 15.44
N VAL A 72 9.72 -9.07 16.23
CA VAL A 72 8.71 -10.15 16.24
C VAL A 72 8.17 -10.29 17.65
N SER A 73 6.86 -10.36 17.81
CA SER A 73 6.22 -10.53 19.12
C SER A 73 6.41 -11.95 19.65
N ALA A 74 6.15 -12.17 20.94
CA ALA A 74 6.21 -13.52 21.51
C ALA A 74 5.22 -14.47 20.80
N LEU A 75 4.01 -14.00 20.50
CA LEU A 75 3.02 -14.77 19.74
C LEU A 75 3.49 -15.02 18.30
N GLY A 76 4.03 -14.01 17.61
CA GLY A 76 4.58 -14.18 16.26
C GLY A 76 5.70 -15.22 16.21
N LEU A 77 6.59 -15.23 17.21
CA LEU A 77 7.65 -16.24 17.33
C LEU A 77 7.10 -17.65 17.55
N LEU A 78 6.07 -17.80 18.39
CA LEU A 78 5.40 -19.08 18.60
C LEU A 78 4.78 -19.59 17.29
N ARG A 79 4.01 -18.74 16.58
CA ARG A 79 3.39 -19.10 15.30
C ARG A 79 4.40 -19.46 14.21
N LEU A 80 5.55 -18.77 14.15
CA LEU A 80 6.64 -19.11 13.23
C LEU A 80 7.26 -20.49 13.48
N LYS A 81 7.19 -21.00 14.72
CA LYS A 81 7.69 -22.32 15.11
C LYS A 81 6.65 -23.43 14.91
N GLU A 82 5.38 -23.09 14.69
CA GLU A 82 4.33 -24.07 14.42
C GLU A 82 4.55 -24.77 13.07
N PRO A 83 4.18 -26.06 12.97
CA PRO A 83 4.13 -26.78 11.70
C PRO A 83 3.22 -26.07 10.68
N PRO A 84 3.53 -26.14 9.37
CA PRO A 84 2.74 -25.47 8.32
C PRO A 84 1.24 -25.79 8.36
N GLU A 85 0.86 -27.02 8.69
CA GLU A 85 -0.53 -27.50 8.78
C GLU A 85 -1.36 -26.81 9.88
N HIS A 86 -0.71 -26.21 10.88
CA HIS A 86 -1.38 -25.47 11.94
C HIS A 86 -1.49 -23.97 11.65
N ARG A 87 -0.94 -23.50 10.52
CA ARG A 87 -0.92 -22.08 10.16
C ARG A 87 -2.19 -21.70 9.44
N ILE A 88 -2.75 -20.57 9.86
CA ILE A 88 -3.87 -19.87 9.25
C ILE A 88 -3.31 -19.07 8.07
N TRP A 89 -3.70 -19.49 6.88
CA TRP A 89 -3.31 -18.82 5.63
C TRP A 89 -3.72 -17.34 5.65
N GLY A 90 -2.80 -16.48 5.20
CA GLY A 90 -3.00 -15.03 5.16
C GLY A 90 -3.02 -14.35 6.53
N MET A 91 -2.68 -15.04 7.62
CA MET A 91 -2.62 -14.43 8.96
C MET A 91 -1.28 -14.73 9.62
N ASP A 92 -0.85 -15.99 9.62
CA ASP A 92 0.40 -16.35 10.29
C ASP A 92 1.65 -16.02 9.49
N LEU A 93 2.67 -15.59 10.22
CA LEU A 93 4.01 -15.42 9.68
C LEU A 93 4.59 -16.77 9.30
N ASN A 94 5.11 -16.86 8.08
CA ASN A 94 6.13 -17.83 7.70
C ASN A 94 7.46 -17.08 7.51
N LYS A 95 8.57 -17.79 7.24
CA LYS A 95 9.88 -17.15 7.06
C LYS A 95 9.88 -16.15 5.91
N ALA A 96 9.23 -16.46 4.80
CA ALA A 96 9.20 -15.59 3.65
C ALA A 96 8.34 -14.33 3.87
N ALA A 97 7.17 -14.47 4.51
CA ALA A 97 6.33 -13.37 4.97
C ALA A 97 7.06 -12.48 5.98
N LEU A 98 7.89 -13.07 6.85
CA LEU A 98 8.77 -12.30 7.74
C LEU A 98 9.83 -11.52 6.94
N GLY A 99 10.45 -12.12 5.93
CA GLY A 99 11.39 -11.43 5.02
C GLY A 99 10.73 -10.27 4.27
N CYS A 100 9.53 -10.48 3.72
CA CYS A 100 8.71 -9.42 3.14
C CYS A 100 8.46 -8.30 4.18
N ALA A 101 7.94 -8.65 5.36
CA ALA A 101 7.62 -7.69 6.40
C ALA A 101 8.84 -6.83 6.82
N LEU A 102 10.00 -7.45 7.04
CA LEU A 102 11.23 -6.74 7.40
C LEU A 102 11.76 -5.86 6.27
N SER A 103 11.52 -6.22 5.00
CA SER A 103 11.87 -5.38 3.84
C SER A 103 11.08 -4.09 3.85
N HIS A 104 9.76 -4.18 4.08
CA HIS A 104 8.89 -3.01 4.19
C HIS A 104 9.20 -2.19 5.44
N ILE A 105 9.39 -2.80 6.62
CA ILE A 105 9.76 -2.09 7.86
C ILE A 105 11.06 -1.30 7.67
N ARG A 106 12.09 -1.90 7.08
CA ARG A 106 13.35 -1.20 6.76
C ARG A 106 13.11 -0.02 5.83
N LEU A 107 12.29 -0.20 4.79
CA LEU A 107 11.95 0.86 3.86
C LEU A 107 11.12 1.98 4.50
N TRP A 108 10.16 1.65 5.36
CA TRP A 108 9.37 2.63 6.11
C TRP A 108 10.23 3.44 7.05
N ALA A 109 11.19 2.83 7.75
CA ALA A 109 12.14 3.55 8.58
C ALA A 109 12.95 4.57 7.75
N ARG A 110 13.36 4.18 6.54
CA ARG A 110 14.02 5.08 5.60
C ARG A 110 13.10 6.21 5.14
N ILE A 111 11.88 5.91 4.70
CA ILE A 111 10.90 6.91 4.24
C ILE A 111 10.56 7.90 5.37
N ALA A 112 10.37 7.40 6.58
CA ALA A 112 10.13 8.20 7.77
C ALA A 112 11.28 9.19 8.03
N ALA A 113 12.54 8.76 7.85
CA ALA A 113 13.74 9.57 8.00
C ALA A 113 13.96 10.60 6.86
N LEU A 114 13.44 10.31 5.65
CA LEU A 114 13.44 11.27 4.54
C LEU A 114 12.45 12.42 4.75
N GLY A 115 11.40 12.19 5.56
CA GLY A 115 10.47 13.25 5.93
C GLY A 115 11.15 14.31 6.80
N ARG A 116 10.99 15.59 6.42
CA ARG A 116 11.37 16.69 7.32
C ARG A 116 10.54 16.60 8.60
N VAL A 117 11.20 16.60 9.75
CA VAL A 117 10.53 16.78 11.04
C VAL A 117 10.19 18.26 11.14
N SER A 118 8.99 18.63 10.71
CA SER A 118 8.48 19.98 10.90
C SER A 118 7.81 20.05 12.27
N ASN A 119 8.22 21.01 13.12
CA ASN A 119 7.56 21.33 14.41
C ASN A 119 6.18 22.02 14.22
N VAL A 120 5.51 21.71 13.12
CA VAL A 120 4.22 22.29 12.73
C VAL A 120 3.13 21.38 13.29
N SER A 121 2.04 21.97 13.80
CA SER A 121 0.94 21.18 14.36
C SER A 121 0.38 20.20 13.31
N ALA A 122 -0.10 19.03 13.75
CA ALA A 122 -0.68 18.01 12.87
C ALA A 122 -1.82 18.58 11.98
N GLN A 123 -2.51 19.61 12.48
CA GLN A 123 -3.61 20.28 11.79
C GLN A 123 -3.12 21.16 10.63
N ALA A 124 -2.01 21.89 10.80
CA ALA A 124 -1.42 22.68 9.72
C ALA A 124 -0.66 21.80 8.68
N LEU A 125 -0.22 20.60 9.06
CA LEU A 125 0.38 19.64 8.12
C LEU A 125 -0.68 18.92 7.26
N ALA A 126 -1.91 18.77 7.79
CA ALA A 126 -3.04 18.19 7.06
C ALA A 126 -3.52 19.09 5.91
N GLU A 127 -3.34 20.40 6.03
CA GLU A 127 -3.75 21.40 5.04
C GLU A 127 -2.66 21.73 4.00
N ALA A 128 -1.40 21.33 4.24
CA ALA A 128 -0.29 21.61 3.34
C ALA A 128 -0.26 20.63 2.15
N LEU A 129 -0.84 21.05 1.02
CA LEU A 129 -0.76 20.34 -0.26
C LEU A 129 0.22 21.03 -1.23
N PRO A 130 0.92 20.26 -2.07
CA PRO A 130 0.92 18.79 -2.14
C PRO A 130 1.87 18.15 -1.11
N LYS A 131 1.45 17.02 -0.53
CA LYS A 131 2.25 16.24 0.42
C LYS A 131 3.34 15.45 -0.33
N PRO A 132 4.61 15.46 0.12
CA PRO A 132 5.63 14.58 -0.45
C PRO A 132 5.27 13.12 -0.16
N CYS A 133 5.33 12.29 -1.18
CA CYS A 133 5.02 10.88 -1.07
C CYS A 133 5.96 9.99 -1.89
N PHE A 134 5.92 8.70 -1.57
CA PHE A 134 6.77 7.67 -2.15
C PHE A 134 5.90 6.55 -2.71
N LEU A 135 6.19 6.11 -3.93
CA LEU A 135 5.60 4.89 -4.49
C LEU A 135 6.47 3.71 -4.10
N VAL A 136 5.89 2.72 -3.44
CA VAL A 136 6.54 1.47 -3.12
C VAL A 136 5.96 0.38 -4.00
N LEU A 137 6.85 -0.37 -4.64
CA LEU A 137 6.55 -1.52 -5.48
C LEU A 137 7.29 -2.75 -4.97
N GLU A 138 6.68 -3.92 -5.05
CA GLU A 138 7.37 -5.21 -5.03
C GLU A 138 7.71 -5.64 -6.47
N ASP A 139 8.67 -6.56 -6.59
CA ASP A 139 9.20 -7.06 -7.85
C ASP A 139 8.21 -7.90 -8.68
N ASP A 140 7.05 -8.24 -8.11
CA ASP A 140 5.97 -8.97 -8.74
C ASP A 140 4.75 -8.09 -9.08
N SER A 141 4.87 -6.76 -8.99
CA SER A 141 3.84 -5.84 -9.47
C SER A 141 3.75 -5.77 -10.99
N ILE A 142 2.52 -5.84 -11.51
CA ILE A 142 2.19 -5.66 -12.94
C ILE A 142 1.04 -4.67 -13.10
N LEU A 143 0.90 -4.08 -14.28
CA LEU A 143 -0.25 -3.23 -14.59
C LEU A 143 -1.51 -4.09 -14.75
N VAL A 144 -2.69 -3.58 -14.41
CA VAL A 144 -3.94 -4.34 -14.54
C VAL A 144 -4.27 -4.63 -16.02
N ASP A 145 -3.89 -3.74 -16.93
CA ASP A 145 -4.08 -3.93 -18.38
C ASP A 145 -3.06 -4.93 -18.99
N ASP A 146 -2.11 -5.47 -18.22
CA ASP A 146 -1.14 -6.47 -18.68
C ASP A 146 -1.74 -7.92 -18.75
N ASN A 147 -3.06 -8.10 -18.84
CA ASN A 147 -3.68 -9.43 -18.99
C ASN A 147 -3.51 -9.98 -20.44
N ASP A 148 -2.50 -10.83 -20.57
CA ASP A 148 -2.41 -12.08 -21.34
C ASP A 148 -3.17 -12.20 -22.67
N GLY A 149 -2.44 -11.91 -23.75
CA GLY A 149 -2.66 -12.52 -25.07
C GLY A 149 -3.80 -11.94 -25.89
N ASP A 150 -3.44 -11.40 -27.05
CA ASP A 150 -4.35 -11.08 -28.16
C ASP A 150 -5.10 -9.74 -28.04
N THR A 151 -4.48 -8.67 -28.53
CA THR A 151 -4.86 -8.04 -29.81
C THR A 151 -4.14 -6.70 -29.92
N ALA A 152 -3.63 -6.40 -31.11
CA ALA A 152 -3.04 -5.14 -31.51
C ALA A 152 -4.11 -4.03 -31.60
N SER A 153 -4.80 -3.75 -30.51
CA SER A 153 -5.69 -2.60 -30.36
C SER A 153 -5.02 -1.58 -29.45
N GLU A 154 -4.93 -0.34 -29.96
CA GLU A 154 -4.40 0.83 -29.25
C GLU A 154 -4.94 0.91 -27.82
N PRO A 155 -4.12 1.29 -26.82
CA PRO A 155 -4.59 1.40 -25.45
C PRO A 155 -5.65 2.50 -25.36
N LEU A 156 -6.93 2.11 -25.28
CA LEU A 156 -8.04 2.99 -24.92
C LEU A 156 -7.90 3.52 -23.48
N SER A 157 -7.10 2.84 -22.66
CA SER A 157 -6.79 3.24 -21.29
C SER A 157 -5.70 4.32 -21.27
N PRO A 158 -5.94 5.45 -20.56
CA PRO A 158 -4.91 6.47 -20.36
C PRO A 158 -3.67 5.89 -19.64
N PRO A 159 -2.48 6.47 -19.83
CA PRO A 159 -1.25 6.03 -19.18
C PRO A 159 -1.40 5.87 -17.66
N PHE A 160 -0.67 4.91 -17.07
CA PHE A 160 -0.73 4.63 -15.62
C PHE A 160 -0.59 5.89 -14.76
N LEU A 161 0.39 6.76 -15.05
CA LEU A 161 0.59 7.99 -14.29
C LEU A 161 -0.59 8.95 -14.37
N ASP A 162 -1.25 9.05 -15.54
CA ASP A 162 -2.44 9.90 -15.70
C ASP A 162 -3.64 9.33 -14.96
N GLN A 163 -3.77 8.00 -14.90
CA GLN A 163 -4.77 7.33 -14.06
C GLN A 163 -4.51 7.57 -12.58
N LEU A 164 -3.26 7.37 -12.14
CA LEU A 164 -2.85 7.58 -10.76
C LEU A 164 -3.10 9.03 -10.34
N GLN A 165 -2.64 10.00 -11.12
CA GLN A 165 -2.84 11.43 -10.87
C GLN A 165 -4.33 11.77 -10.74
N ARG A 166 -5.17 11.32 -11.69
CA ARG A 166 -6.61 11.60 -11.66
C ARG A 166 -7.30 10.98 -10.46
N ARG A 167 -6.98 9.74 -10.10
CA ARG A 167 -7.56 9.08 -8.93
C ARG A 167 -7.10 9.75 -7.62
N MET A 168 -5.82 10.15 -7.54
CA MET A 168 -5.29 10.86 -6.37
C MET A 168 -5.95 12.22 -6.14
N CYS A 169 -6.49 12.88 -7.17
CA CYS A 169 -7.32 14.09 -6.98
C CYS A 169 -8.60 13.84 -6.18
N GLY A 170 -9.09 12.59 -6.13
CA GLY A 170 -10.24 12.18 -5.34
C GLY A 170 -9.90 11.61 -3.96
N VAL A 171 -8.60 11.47 -3.64
CA VAL A 171 -8.18 10.98 -2.32
C VAL A 171 -8.26 12.11 -1.30
N PRO A 172 -8.98 11.93 -0.17
CA PRO A 172 -9.04 12.93 0.89
C PRO A 172 -7.67 13.33 1.42
N ALA A 173 -7.49 14.62 1.74
CA ALA A 173 -6.18 15.20 2.04
C ALA A 173 -5.51 14.62 3.30
N ASP A 174 -6.25 14.00 4.22
CA ASP A 174 -5.76 13.37 5.44
C ASP A 174 -5.07 12.01 5.21
N TRP A 175 -5.02 11.53 3.96
CA TRP A 175 -4.38 10.26 3.62
C TRP A 175 -2.92 10.16 4.09
N GLU A 176 -2.55 8.96 4.51
CA GLU A 176 -1.21 8.58 4.92
C GLU A 176 -0.66 7.42 4.08
N LEU A 177 -1.54 6.54 3.60
CA LEU A 177 -1.24 5.45 2.68
C LEU A 177 -2.36 5.29 1.64
N VAL A 178 -2.00 5.07 0.37
CA VAL A 178 -2.95 4.73 -0.68
C VAL A 178 -2.53 3.45 -1.37
N TYR A 179 -3.37 2.42 -1.30
CA TYR A 179 -3.22 1.19 -2.04
C TYR A 179 -3.45 1.44 -3.54
N VAL A 180 -2.40 1.24 -4.34
CA VAL A 180 -2.43 1.31 -5.81
C VAL A 180 -2.75 -0.06 -6.40
N SER A 181 -2.32 -1.10 -5.68
CA SER A 181 -2.78 -2.47 -5.79
C SER A 181 -3.50 -2.88 -4.52
N GLY A 182 -4.34 -3.91 -4.59
CA GLY A 182 -5.00 -4.44 -3.40
C GLY A 182 -6.07 -5.48 -3.74
N LEU A 183 -6.33 -6.36 -2.78
CA LEU A 183 -7.44 -7.32 -2.86
C LEU A 183 -8.49 -7.00 -1.78
N ASP A 184 -9.68 -6.61 -2.24
CA ASP A 184 -10.87 -6.48 -1.40
C ASP A 184 -11.52 -7.85 -1.20
N THR A 185 -10.94 -8.63 -0.30
CA THR A 185 -11.33 -10.02 -0.04
C THR A 185 -12.78 -10.16 0.42
N ALA A 186 -13.32 -9.14 1.09
CA ALA A 186 -14.69 -9.09 1.60
C ALA A 186 -15.67 -8.35 0.68
N ARG A 187 -15.21 -7.81 -0.46
CA ARG A 187 -16.03 -7.02 -1.41
C ARG A 187 -16.74 -5.83 -0.75
N GLN A 188 -16.07 -5.15 0.18
CA GLN A 188 -16.62 -4.04 0.95
C GLN A 188 -16.36 -2.66 0.33
N CYS A 189 -15.30 -2.52 -0.46
CA CYS A 189 -14.90 -1.25 -1.08
C CYS A 189 -16.02 -0.54 -1.89
N PRO A 190 -16.90 -1.24 -2.63
CA PRO A 190 -18.02 -0.59 -3.33
C PRO A 190 -18.97 0.19 -2.41
N TYR A 191 -19.06 -0.20 -1.14
CA TYR A 191 -19.92 0.44 -0.13
C TYR A 191 -19.18 1.49 0.71
N MET A 192 -17.88 1.70 0.43
CA MET A 192 -16.99 2.55 1.22
C MET A 192 -16.34 3.64 0.34
N GLN A 193 -16.95 3.96 -0.81
CA GLN A 193 -16.45 4.97 -1.74
C GLN A 193 -16.50 6.37 -1.12
N VAL A 194 -15.42 7.13 -1.32
CA VAL A 194 -15.32 8.55 -0.93
C VAL A 194 -15.23 9.46 -2.16
N ALA A 195 -14.83 8.92 -3.29
CA ALA A 195 -14.83 9.57 -4.59
C ALA A 195 -14.88 8.49 -5.69
N GLU A 196 -15.00 8.90 -6.94
CA GLU A 196 -15.00 7.97 -8.07
C GLU A 196 -13.69 7.18 -8.12
N GLY A 197 -13.79 5.87 -7.85
CA GLY A 197 -12.68 4.94 -7.81
C GLY A 197 -11.69 5.14 -6.66
N VAL A 198 -12.14 5.76 -5.57
CA VAL A 198 -11.41 5.84 -4.31
C VAL A 198 -12.35 5.39 -3.20
N ALA A 199 -11.90 4.43 -2.39
CA ALA A 199 -12.63 3.93 -1.24
C ALA A 199 -11.76 3.93 0.02
N HIS A 200 -12.42 3.95 1.18
CA HIS A 200 -11.75 3.56 2.42
C HIS A 200 -11.32 2.10 2.38
N VAL A 201 -10.27 1.80 3.14
CA VAL A 201 -9.75 0.44 3.26
C VAL A 201 -10.53 -0.31 4.34
N PRO A 202 -11.18 -1.44 4.00
CA PRO A 202 -11.81 -2.31 4.99
C PRO A 202 -10.78 -3.15 5.76
N GLN A 203 -11.22 -3.81 6.83
CA GLN A 203 -10.44 -4.87 7.46
C GLN A 203 -10.13 -5.97 6.42
N TYR A 204 -8.93 -6.54 6.47
CA TYR A 204 -8.51 -7.62 5.57
C TYR A 204 -8.41 -7.24 4.09
N HIS A 205 -8.29 -5.95 3.78
CA HIS A 205 -7.71 -5.55 2.50
C HIS A 205 -6.28 -6.11 2.43
N ARG A 206 -5.96 -6.86 1.37
CA ARG A 206 -4.70 -7.60 1.27
C ARG A 206 -3.77 -7.02 0.21
N THR A 207 -2.52 -7.49 0.29
CA THR A 207 -1.36 -7.20 -0.56
C THR A 207 -0.58 -5.92 -0.21
N THR A 208 0.72 -5.96 -0.47
CA THR A 208 1.67 -4.85 -0.26
C THR A 208 2.47 -4.53 -1.53
N ASN A 209 2.11 -5.14 -2.65
CA ASN A 209 2.88 -5.12 -3.88
C ASN A 209 2.94 -3.74 -4.54
N ALA A 210 1.94 -2.87 -4.35
CA ALA A 210 2.02 -1.48 -4.79
C ALA A 210 1.19 -0.51 -3.93
N TYR A 211 1.83 0.50 -3.36
CA TYR A 211 1.15 1.55 -2.60
C TYR A 211 1.94 2.87 -2.59
N LEU A 212 1.22 3.97 -2.43
CA LEU A 212 1.79 5.27 -2.06
C LEU A 212 1.81 5.42 -0.55
N VAL A 213 2.87 6.04 -0.03
CA VAL A 213 2.99 6.32 1.41
C VAL A 213 3.67 7.66 1.66
N THR A 214 3.20 8.38 2.67
CA THR A 214 3.86 9.60 3.16
C THR A 214 4.87 9.28 4.26
N PRO A 215 5.82 10.17 4.58
CA PRO A 215 6.69 9.98 5.75
C PRO A 215 5.94 9.79 7.06
N GLN A 216 4.79 10.44 7.22
CA GLN A 216 3.92 10.24 8.38
C GLN A 216 3.30 8.85 8.38
N GLY A 217 2.73 8.42 7.24
CA GLY A 217 2.19 7.07 7.08
C GLY A 217 3.23 5.99 7.37
N ALA A 218 4.48 6.17 6.92
CA ALA A 218 5.57 5.26 7.23
C ALA A 218 5.84 5.15 8.75
N ARG A 219 5.80 6.26 9.49
CA ARG A 219 5.94 6.25 10.96
C ARG A 219 4.77 5.52 11.64
N ARG A 220 3.55 5.75 11.17
CA ARG A 220 2.35 5.09 11.70
C ARG A 220 2.38 3.59 11.43
N LEU A 221 2.77 3.18 10.21
CA LEU A 221 2.98 1.78 9.85
C LEU A 221 4.02 1.08 10.74
N LEU A 222 5.13 1.73 11.05
CA LEU A 222 6.11 1.20 12.00
C LEU A 222 5.51 1.00 13.39
N ALA A 223 4.74 1.98 13.89
CA ALA A 223 4.11 1.90 15.20
C ALA A 223 3.01 0.83 15.25
N THR A 224 2.25 0.64 14.17
CA THR A 224 1.16 -0.34 14.07
C THR A 224 1.68 -1.76 13.87
N CYS A 225 2.74 -1.95 13.07
CA CYS A 225 3.17 -3.28 12.64
C CYS A 225 4.30 -3.88 13.49
N VAL A 226 4.98 -3.10 14.33
CA VAL A 226 6.10 -3.58 15.17
C VAL A 226 5.69 -3.57 16.64
N PRO A 227 5.83 -4.69 17.38
CA PRO A 227 6.37 -5.99 16.95
C PRO A 227 5.41 -6.80 16.05
N LEU A 228 5.96 -7.50 15.06
CA LEU A 228 5.18 -8.33 14.13
C LEU A 228 4.57 -9.53 14.84
N THR A 229 3.25 -9.67 14.73
CA THR A 229 2.49 -10.83 15.20
C THR A 229 1.90 -11.62 14.05
N PHE A 230 1.39 -10.91 13.04
CA PHE A 230 0.73 -11.46 11.85
C PHE A 230 1.48 -11.07 10.58
N GLN A 231 1.10 -11.63 9.44
CA GLN A 231 1.54 -11.15 8.13
C GLN A 231 1.29 -9.64 8.01
N LEU A 232 2.20 -8.97 7.30
CA LEU A 232 2.28 -7.51 7.29
C LEU A 232 0.97 -6.86 6.85
N ASP A 233 0.37 -7.34 5.76
CA ASP A 233 -0.90 -6.83 5.22
C ASP A 233 -2.07 -6.98 6.20
N THR A 234 -2.07 -8.05 7.00
CA THR A 234 -3.00 -8.24 8.13
C THR A 234 -2.78 -7.14 9.16
N ALA A 235 -1.54 -6.98 9.62
CA ALA A 235 -1.20 -6.03 10.67
C ALA A 235 -1.57 -4.59 10.26
N MET A 236 -1.33 -4.23 8.99
CA MET A 236 -1.67 -2.92 8.43
C MET A 236 -3.16 -2.61 8.45
N THR A 237 -4.03 -3.63 8.45
CA THR A 237 -5.49 -3.47 8.31
C THR A 237 -6.27 -3.91 9.54
N MET A 238 -5.58 -4.13 10.67
CA MET A 238 -6.22 -4.64 11.89
C MET A 238 -6.85 -3.56 12.76
N ASN A 239 -6.30 -2.35 12.79
CA ASN A 239 -6.85 -1.26 13.60
C ASN A 239 -8.04 -0.63 12.87
N VAL A 240 -9.23 -1.19 13.06
CA VAL A 240 -10.46 -0.76 12.38
C VAL A 240 -11.48 -0.19 13.35
N GLY A 241 -12.31 0.70 12.85
CA GLY A 241 -13.43 1.24 13.61
C GLY A 241 -14.25 2.23 12.81
N TYR A 242 -15.05 3.02 13.53
CA TYR A 242 -15.94 4.03 12.97
C TYR A 242 -15.32 5.42 13.10
N PRO A 243 -15.61 6.36 12.17
CA PRO A 243 -15.22 7.75 12.33
C PRO A 243 -15.77 8.31 13.64
N SER A 244 -14.96 9.08 14.39
CA SER A 244 -15.33 9.59 15.71
C SER A 244 -16.49 10.59 15.67
N ASP A 245 -16.67 11.25 14.54
CA ASP A 245 -17.72 12.23 14.22
C ASP A 245 -19.03 11.60 13.75
N LEU A 246 -19.07 10.27 13.60
CA LEU A 246 -20.26 9.58 13.11
C LEU A 246 -21.31 9.43 14.22
N ALA A 247 -22.50 10.02 14.02
CA ALA A 247 -23.66 9.86 14.89
C ALA A 247 -24.11 8.38 14.98
N ASP A 248 -24.67 7.97 16.12
CA ASP A 248 -25.00 6.57 16.39
C ASP A 248 -25.96 5.94 15.35
N ALA A 249 -26.92 6.71 14.83
CA ALA A 249 -27.82 6.23 13.78
C ALA A 249 -27.09 5.93 12.46
N ALA A 250 -26.04 6.69 12.13
CA ALA A 250 -25.23 6.48 10.93
C ALA A 250 -24.23 5.32 11.10
N ARG A 251 -23.88 4.95 12.34
CA ARG A 251 -23.01 3.78 12.61
C ARG A 251 -23.65 2.46 12.21
N ALA A 252 -24.98 2.37 12.29
CA ALA A 252 -25.73 1.16 11.94
C ALA A 252 -25.63 0.79 10.44
N THR A 253 -25.35 1.75 9.57
CA THR A 253 -25.28 1.57 8.11
C THR A 253 -23.88 1.74 7.54
N THR A 254 -22.91 2.13 8.37
CA THR A 254 -21.51 2.36 7.95
C THR A 254 -20.68 1.11 8.19
N LEU A 255 -19.76 0.79 7.27
CA LEU A 255 -18.80 -0.29 7.48
C LEU A 255 -17.56 0.23 8.23
N PRO A 256 -16.97 -0.55 9.15
CA PRO A 256 -15.74 -0.16 9.82
C PRO A 256 -14.60 -0.07 8.80
N ARG A 257 -13.73 0.92 8.98
CA ARG A 257 -12.56 1.16 8.14
C ARG A 257 -11.28 1.16 8.96
N VAL A 258 -10.14 0.95 8.31
CA VAL A 258 -8.83 1.12 8.96
C VAL A 258 -8.69 2.57 9.44
N LEU A 259 -8.28 2.72 10.71
CA LEU A 259 -8.13 4.02 11.37
C LEU A 259 -6.68 4.48 11.46
N ASP A 260 -5.72 3.55 11.38
CA ASP A 260 -4.29 3.88 11.54
C ASP A 260 -3.35 2.91 10.80
N PRO A 261 -2.61 3.37 9.77
CA PRO A 261 -2.66 4.72 9.19
C PRO A 261 -3.99 5.03 8.51
N ILE A 262 -4.29 6.31 8.27
CA ILE A 262 -5.45 6.71 7.44
C ILE A 262 -5.17 6.27 6.01
N CYS A 263 -5.87 5.22 5.57
CA CYS A 263 -5.62 4.61 4.28
C CYS A 263 -6.84 4.57 3.35
N TYR A 264 -6.52 4.68 2.06
CA TYR A 264 -7.47 4.60 0.95
C TYR A 264 -6.99 3.56 -0.06
N THR A 265 -7.89 3.08 -0.90
CA THR A 265 -7.58 2.15 -1.97
C THR A 265 -8.19 2.62 -3.28
N LEU A 266 -7.42 2.47 -4.36
CA LEU A 266 -7.90 2.77 -5.71
C LEU A 266 -8.74 1.60 -6.22
N GLN A 267 -9.91 1.91 -6.79
CA GLN A 267 -10.88 0.92 -7.24
C GLN A 267 -11.39 1.26 -8.66
N PRO A 268 -11.22 0.38 -9.67
CA PRO A 268 -10.38 -0.82 -9.63
C PRO A 268 -8.91 -0.46 -9.34
N PRO A 269 -8.11 -1.42 -8.84
CA PRO A 269 -6.68 -1.19 -8.64
C PRO A 269 -5.99 -0.89 -9.99
N LEU A 270 -4.89 -0.14 -9.94
CA LEU A 270 -4.08 0.18 -11.13
C LEU A 270 -2.94 -0.83 -11.36
N MET A 271 -2.54 -1.51 -10.29
CA MET A 271 -1.56 -2.59 -10.32
C MET A 271 -2.12 -3.84 -9.64
N ARG A 272 -1.58 -5.00 -9.96
CA ARG A 272 -1.89 -6.28 -9.31
C ARG A 272 -0.62 -7.09 -9.11
N GLN A 273 -0.70 -8.07 -8.21
CA GLN A 273 0.39 -9.01 -8.01
C GLN A 273 0.40 -10.06 -9.12
N SER A 274 1.57 -10.31 -9.71
CA SER A 274 1.81 -11.35 -10.70
C SER A 274 2.21 -12.65 -10.04
N VAL A 275 1.71 -13.76 -10.58
CA VAL A 275 2.12 -15.12 -10.19
C VAL A 275 3.03 -15.78 -11.22
N LEU A 276 3.30 -15.11 -12.35
CA LEU A 276 3.97 -15.71 -13.53
C LEU A 276 5.40 -16.19 -13.24
N LEU A 277 6.14 -15.48 -12.38
CA LEU A 277 7.52 -15.82 -12.01
C LEU A 277 7.60 -16.58 -10.67
N GLY A 278 6.51 -17.25 -10.29
CA GLY A 278 6.31 -17.84 -8.97
C GLY A 278 6.22 -16.79 -7.87
N THR A 279 6.06 -17.20 -6.61
CA THR A 279 6.12 -16.32 -5.43
C THR A 279 7.15 -16.85 -4.43
N ASP A 280 7.90 -15.93 -3.82
CA ASP A 280 8.83 -16.24 -2.75
C ASP A 280 8.14 -16.26 -1.37
N ILE A 281 6.97 -15.60 -1.21
CA ILE A 281 6.27 -15.41 0.08
C ILE A 281 5.48 -16.65 0.53
N GLN A 282 5.05 -17.49 -0.41
CA GLN A 282 4.21 -18.67 -0.12
C GLN A 282 4.99 -19.97 0.09
N LYS A 283 6.33 -19.93 0.07
CA LYS A 283 7.20 -21.10 0.27
C LYS A 283 7.68 -21.25 1.71
#